data_AF-A0A673LH77-F1
#
_entry.id   AF-A0A673LH77-F1
#
_cell.length_a   1.000
_cell.length_b   1.000
_cell.length_c   1.000
_cell.angle_alpha   90.00
_cell.angle_beta   90.00
_cell.angle_gamma   90.00
#
_symmetry.space_group_name_H-M   'P 1'
#
loop_
_entity.id
_entity.type
_entity.pdbx_description
1 polymer ?
#
loop_
_entity_poly.entity_id
_entity_poly.type
_entity_poly.pdbx_seq_one_letter_code
_entity_poly.pdbx_strand_id
1 'polypeptide(L)' 'MSSAADGCIKFTRHAGDDALFNFNRLRSRNILTDVTIVVGGQQFRAHKTVLMACR' A
#
# COMPACT_ATOMS: atom_id res chain seq x y z
N MET A 1 -9.70 -23.17 23.33
CA MET A 1 -9.86 -22.64 21.95
C MET A 1 -8.47 -22.35 21.44
N SER A 2 -7.98 -23.10 20.44
CA SER A 2 -6.70 -22.77 19.79
C SER A 2 -6.86 -21.42 19.10
N SER A 3 -5.92 -20.53 19.33
CA SER A 3 -5.91 -19.24 18.65
C SER A 3 -5.65 -19.48 17.17
N ALA A 4 -6.21 -18.65 16.28
CA ALA A 4 -5.90 -18.70 14.84
C ALA A 4 -4.39 -18.57 14.54
N ALA A 5 -3.57 -18.20 15.52
CA ALA A 5 -2.12 -18.14 15.42
C ALA A 5 -1.42 -19.51 15.57
N ASP A 6 -2.07 -20.53 16.12
CA ASP A 6 -1.45 -21.85 16.32
C ASP A 6 -1.22 -22.52 14.96
N GLY A 7 0.05 -22.58 14.54
CA GLY A 7 0.46 -23.13 13.23
C GLY A 7 0.69 -22.09 12.13
N CYS A 8 0.53 -20.79 12.41
CA CYS A 8 0.80 -19.73 11.42
C CYS A 8 2.23 -19.20 11.48
N ILE A 9 2.80 -18.87 10.31
CA ILE A 9 4.07 -18.14 10.21
C ILE A 9 3.79 -16.65 10.08
N LYS A 10 4.32 -15.84 10.99
CA LYS A 10 4.25 -14.38 10.91
C LYS A 10 5.44 -13.82 10.14
N PHE A 11 5.18 -13.18 9.02
CA PHE A 11 6.19 -12.40 8.32
C PHE A 11 6.36 -11.03 8.99
N THR A 12 7.57 -10.76 9.48
CA THR A 12 7.86 -9.55 10.28
C THR A 12 8.14 -8.31 9.44
N ARG A 13 8.54 -8.48 8.17
CA ARG A 13 8.91 -7.37 7.26
C ARG A 13 7.99 -7.21 6.05
N HIS A 14 7.12 -8.18 5.79
CA HIS A 14 6.35 -8.24 4.54
C HIS A 14 5.48 -7.01 4.29
N ALA A 15 4.78 -6.50 5.31
CA ALA A 15 3.88 -5.37 5.13
C ALA A 15 4.64 -4.06 4.80
N GLY A 16 5.70 -3.75 5.55
CA GLY A 16 6.46 -2.51 5.43
C GLY A 16 7.47 -2.53 4.29
N ASP A 17 8.42 -3.46 4.38
CA ASP A 17 9.62 -3.44 3.53
C ASP A 17 9.34 -3.97 2.13
N ASP A 18 8.40 -4.93 2.00
CA ASP A 18 8.11 -5.56 0.72
C ASP A 18 6.85 -4.98 0.06
N ALA A 19 5.69 -5.05 0.72
CA ALA A 19 4.41 -4.70 0.12
C ALA A 19 4.29 -3.20 -0.16
N LEU A 20 4.54 -2.34 0.83
CA LEU A 20 4.49 -0.88 0.64
C LEU A 20 5.56 -0.38 -0.33
N PHE A 21 6.77 -0.95 -0.28
CA PHE A 21 7.83 -0.63 -1.26
C PHE A 21 7.38 -0.90 -2.70
N ASN A 22 6.74 -2.04 -2.94
CA ASN A 22 6.21 -2.39 -4.26
C ASN A 22 5.09 -1.45 -4.71
N PHE A 23 4.15 -1.07 -3.83
CA PHE A 23 3.13 -0.09 -4.17
C PHE A 23 3.73 1.27 -4.56
N ASN A 24 4.76 1.73 -3.86
CA ASN A 24 5.46 2.95 -4.24
C ASN A 24 6.17 2.83 -5.61
N ARG A 25 6.76 1.66 -5.91
CA ARG A 25 7.35 1.37 -7.23
C ARG A 25 6.31 1.32 -8.35
N LEU A 26 5.09 0.86 -8.07
CA LEU A 26 3.98 0.90 -9.01
C LEU A 26 3.50 2.35 -9.22
N ARG A 27 3.40 3.13 -8.14
CA ARG A 27 2.99 4.54 -8.18
C ARG A 27 3.97 5.37 -9.00
N SER A 28 5.28 5.19 -8.83
CA SER A 28 6.31 5.93 -9.58
C SER A 28 6.27 5.63 -11.09
N ARG A 29 5.71 4.48 -11.48
CA ARG A 29 5.50 4.07 -12.88
C ARG A 29 4.07 4.32 -13.37
N ASN A 30 3.22 4.95 -12.57
CA ASN A 30 1.79 5.17 -12.84
C ASN A 30 0.96 3.89 -13.09
N ILE A 31 1.43 2.73 -12.60
CA ILE A 31 0.77 1.45 -12.81
C ILE A 31 -0.35 1.27 -11.77
N LEU A 32 -1.56 0.93 -12.25
CA LEU A 32 -2.75 0.72 -11.43
C LEU A 32 -3.10 1.91 -10.51
N THR A 33 -2.61 3.11 -10.83
CA THR A 33 -3.02 4.33 -10.14
C THR A 33 -4.45 4.67 -10.58
N ASP A 34 -5.39 4.60 -9.63
CA ASP A 34 -6.83 4.70 -9.85
C ASP A 34 -7.42 6.03 -9.33
N VAL A 35 -6.57 6.91 -8.81
CA VAL A 35 -6.92 8.27 -8.40
C VAL A 35 -5.81 9.26 -8.77
N THR A 36 -6.22 10.47 -9.14
CA THR A 36 -5.36 11.65 -9.26
C THR A 36 -5.87 12.72 -8.31
N ILE A 37 -5.03 13.18 -7.39
CA ILE A 37 -5.35 14.25 -6.45
C ILE A 37 -4.73 15.54 -6.99
N VAL A 38 -5.51 16.62 -7.02
CA VAL A 38 -5.03 17.94 -7.44
C VAL A 38 -4.91 18.83 -6.21
N VAL A 39 -3.71 19.35 -5.94
CA VAL A 39 -3.44 20.26 -4.82
C VAL A 39 -2.64 21.44 -5.36
N GLY A 40 -3.17 22.66 -5.22
CA GLY A 40 -2.48 23.87 -5.72
C GLY A 40 -2.16 23.84 -7.21
N GLY A 41 -2.96 23.13 -8.01
CA GLY A 41 -2.72 22.93 -9.45
C GLY A 41 -1.74 21.80 -9.81
N GLN A 42 -1.07 21.18 -8.83
CA GLN A 42 -0.21 20.02 -9.05
C GLN A 42 -1.01 18.72 -8.97
N GLN A 43 -0.67 17.75 -9.83
CA GLN A 43 -1.33 16.45 -9.90
C GLN A 43 -0.51 15.34 -9.25
N PHE A 44 -1.14 14.53 -8.42
CA PHE A 44 -0.53 13.39 -7.74
C PHE A 44 -1.33 12.11 -8.03
N ARG A 45 -0.71 11.18 -8.76
CA ARG A 45 -1.31 9.86 -9.02
C ARG A 45 -1.02 8.91 -7.86
N ALA A 46 -2.03 8.19 -7.40
CA ALA A 46 -1.95 7.30 -6.25
C ALA A 46 -2.88 6.09 -6.40
N HIS A 47 -2.82 5.21 -5.40
CA HIS A 47 -3.74 4.08 -5.23
C HIS A 47 -4.74 4.42 -4.13
N LYS A 48 -6.04 4.38 -4.41
CA LYS A 48 -7.08 4.66 -3.40
C LYS A 48 -6.93 3.78 -2.18
N THR A 49 -6.63 2.49 -2.38
CA THR A 49 -6.47 1.53 -1.28
C THR A 49 -5.36 1.91 -0.31
N VAL A 50 -4.23 2.42 -0.81
CA VAL A 50 -3.12 2.88 0.02
C VAL A 50 -3.53 4.14 0.81
N LEU A 51 -4.19 5.10 0.16
CA LEU A 51 -4.67 6.31 0.83
C LEU A 51 -5.70 6.01 1.92
N MET A 52 -6.61 5.06 1.69
CA MET A 52 -7.61 4.66 2.69
C MET A 52 -7.02 3.89 3.88
N ALA A 53 -5.88 3.22 3.68
CA ALA A 53 -5.18 2.48 4.73
C ALA A 53 -4.34 3.39 5.63
N CYS A 54 -3.81 4.49 5.09
CA CYS A 54 -3.06 5.50 5.84
C CYS A 54 -4.03 6.53 6.43
N ARG A 55 -4.40 6.37 7.71
CA ARG A 55 -5.07 7.41 8.49
C ARG A 55 -4.09 8.45 9.00
#